data_AF-K1TDT7-F1
#
_entry.id   AF-K1TDT7-F1
#
_cell.length_a   1.000
_cell.length_b   1.000
_cell.length_c   1.000
_cell.angle_alpha   90.00
_cell.angle_beta   90.00
_cell.angle_gamma   90.00
#
_symmetry.space_group_name_H-M   'P 1'
#
loop_
_entity.id
_entity.type
_entity.pdbx_description
1 polymer ?
#
loop_
_entity_poly.entity_id
_entity_poly.type
_entity_poly.pdbx_seq_one_letter_code
_entity_poly.pdbx_strand_id
1 'polypeptide(L)'
;MRLLILLLLSILSLHRTASAHQSEKSKSDLMQLDHAIEQYSVYNDLKQDRIRELVKLLESRRDNPDQLYGMQSLLADTYAAYQFDSTLHYLRANLDLALRSRHPGRINETRIKIADLYTSAGYYLEAADLLDRQIDTTELTGPLLGRYYVTRLRFCNAAVEYFTNPDLVRQASASRRYYMDQVLAFYPSDSDIYQRHLVDKLMGAKQYLEAGEIIDRLLEHEQPSSHAYAGYAYTKALIEGFLGHA
;
A
#
# COMPACT_ATOMS: atom_id res chain seq x y z
N MET A 1 1.75 6.72 -57.87
CA MET A 1 0.41 6.64 -57.24
C MET A 1 0.01 5.21 -56.85
N ARG A 2 0.04 4.20 -57.74
CA ARG A 2 -0.35 2.81 -57.39
C ARG A 2 0.47 2.17 -56.26
N LEU A 3 1.79 2.41 -56.21
CA LEU A 3 2.66 1.87 -55.15
C LEU A 3 2.36 2.48 -53.77
N LEU A 4 2.01 3.77 -53.72
CA LEU A 4 1.69 4.50 -52.48
C LEU A 4 0.34 4.05 -51.89
N ILE A 5 -0.64 3.75 -52.75
CA ILE A 5 -1.97 3.24 -52.38
C ILE A 5 -1.87 1.81 -51.82
N LEU A 6 -1.01 0.96 -52.40
CA LEU A 6 -0.76 -0.40 -51.89
C LEU A 6 -0.05 -0.39 -50.52
N LEU A 7 0.86 0.56 -50.29
CA LEU A 7 1.53 0.77 -49.00
C LEU A 7 0.57 1.31 -47.93
N LEU A 8 -0.34 2.22 -48.29
CA LEU A 8 -1.39 2.68 -47.38
C LEU A 8 -2.40 1.58 -47.04
N LEU A 9 -2.79 0.75 -48.01
CA LEU A 9 -3.69 -0.38 -47.79
C LEU A 9 -3.07 -1.47 -46.91
N SER A 10 -1.77 -1.77 -47.08
CA SER A 10 -1.06 -2.73 -46.22
C SER A 10 -0.96 -2.23 -44.78
N ILE A 11 -0.65 -0.94 -44.58
CA ILE A 11 -0.61 -0.30 -43.25
C ILE A 11 -2.00 -0.34 -42.59
N LEU A 12 -3.09 -0.07 -43.32
CA LEU A 12 -4.46 -0.15 -42.79
C LEU A 12 -4.88 -1.57 -42.40
N SER A 13 -4.44 -2.60 -43.14
CA SER A 13 -4.70 -4.00 -42.76
C SER A 13 -3.93 -4.45 -41.52
N LEU A 14 -2.69 -4.00 -41.31
CA LEU A 14 -1.93 -4.31 -40.09
C LEU A 14 -2.53 -3.65 -38.83
N HIS A 15 -3.06 -2.43 -38.94
CA HIS A 15 -3.73 -1.76 -37.81
C HIS A 15 -5.03 -2.45 -37.41
N ARG A 16 -5.79 -2.99 -38.39
CA ARG A 16 -7.02 -3.74 -38.10
C ARG A 16 -6.77 -5.07 -37.40
N THR A 17 -5.71 -5.78 -37.77
CA THR A 17 -5.37 -7.07 -37.13
C THR A 17 -4.83 -6.88 -35.71
N ALA A 18 -4.02 -5.83 -35.48
CA ALA A 18 -3.52 -5.50 -34.14
C ALA A 18 -4.66 -5.09 -33.18
N SER A 19 -5.58 -4.24 -33.66
CA SER A 19 -6.75 -3.80 -32.88
C SER A 19 -7.71 -4.96 -32.57
N ALA A 20 -7.95 -5.87 -33.52
CA ALA A 20 -8.77 -7.05 -33.28
C ALA A 20 -8.13 -8.02 -32.27
N HIS A 21 -6.82 -8.26 -32.36
CA HIS A 21 -6.11 -9.14 -31.42
C HIS A 21 -6.08 -8.57 -29.99
N GLN A 22 -5.89 -7.26 -29.85
CA GLN A 22 -5.95 -6.56 -28.56
C GLN A 22 -7.36 -6.61 -27.95
N SER A 23 -8.41 -6.52 -28.80
CA SER A 23 -9.80 -6.67 -28.37
C SER A 23 -10.13 -8.10 -27.90
N GLU A 24 -9.65 -9.14 -28.59
CA GLU A 24 -9.86 -10.53 -28.17
C GLU A 24 -9.13 -10.86 -26.87
N LYS A 25 -7.88 -10.41 -26.72
CA LYS A 25 -7.13 -10.56 -25.47
C LYS A 25 -7.85 -9.87 -24.31
N SER A 26 -8.30 -8.63 -24.49
CA SER A 26 -9.04 -7.90 -23.45
C SER A 26 -10.33 -8.62 -23.04
N LYS A 27 -11.07 -9.21 -23.98
CA LYS A 27 -12.25 -10.04 -23.65
C LYS A 27 -11.88 -11.28 -22.86
N SER A 28 -10.80 -11.97 -23.25
CA SER A 28 -10.29 -13.14 -22.50
C SER A 28 -9.89 -12.76 -21.08
N ASP A 29 -9.18 -11.64 -20.90
CA ASP A 29 -8.74 -11.17 -19.59
C ASP A 29 -9.94 -10.81 -18.69
N LEU A 30 -10.98 -10.18 -19.25
CA LEU A 30 -12.23 -9.90 -18.53
C LEU A 30 -12.98 -11.18 -18.15
N MET A 31 -13.04 -12.19 -19.03
CA MET A 31 -13.64 -13.49 -18.69
C MET A 31 -12.86 -14.21 -17.58
N GLN A 32 -11.53 -14.12 -17.58
CA GLN A 32 -10.71 -14.66 -16.49
C GLN A 32 -10.96 -13.92 -15.17
N LEU A 33 -11.13 -12.60 -15.23
CA LEU A 33 -11.48 -11.79 -14.06
C LEU A 33 -12.86 -12.19 -13.51
N ASP A 34 -13.87 -12.32 -14.36
CA ASP A 34 -15.21 -12.76 -13.97
C ASP A 34 -15.15 -14.13 -13.30
N HIS A 35 -14.42 -15.07 -13.89
CA HIS A 35 -14.26 -16.40 -13.29
C HIS A 35 -13.52 -16.35 -11.94
N ALA A 36 -12.50 -15.50 -11.80
CA ALA A 36 -11.82 -15.31 -10.52
C ALA A 36 -12.75 -14.71 -9.46
N ILE A 37 -13.65 -13.80 -9.85
CA ILE A 37 -14.67 -13.23 -8.96
C ILE A 37 -15.69 -14.30 -8.53
N GLU A 38 -16.10 -15.19 -9.44
CA GLU A 38 -16.98 -16.33 -9.10
C GLU A 38 -16.37 -17.26 -8.04
N GLN A 39 -15.03 -17.38 -8.02
CA GLN A 39 -14.31 -18.17 -7.01
C GLN A 39 -14.12 -17.45 -5.66
N TYR A 40 -14.70 -16.27 -5.46
CA TYR A 40 -14.56 -15.47 -4.24
C TYR A 40 -14.81 -16.27 -2.95
N SER A 41 -15.87 -17.11 -2.92
CA SER A 41 -16.20 -17.91 -1.74
C SER A 41 -15.09 -18.89 -1.38
N VAL A 42 -14.49 -19.56 -2.36
CA VAL A 42 -13.38 -20.50 -2.17
C VAL A 42 -12.17 -19.79 -1.59
N TYR A 43 -11.81 -18.63 -2.15
CA TYR A 43 -10.68 -17.84 -1.62
C TYR A 43 -10.94 -17.32 -0.21
N ASN A 44 -12.18 -16.94 0.08
CA ASN A 44 -12.57 -16.52 1.42
C ASN A 44 -12.48 -17.68 2.41
N ASP A 45 -13.00 -18.86 2.06
CA ASP A 45 -12.97 -20.04 2.93
C ASP A 45 -11.53 -20.49 3.24
N LEU A 46 -10.65 -20.53 2.24
CA LEU A 46 -9.23 -20.83 2.43
C LEU A 46 -8.54 -19.85 3.39
N LYS A 47 -8.85 -18.54 3.29
CA LYS A 47 -8.33 -17.55 4.24
C LYS A 47 -8.89 -17.78 5.64
N GLN A 48 -10.21 -18.03 5.76
CA GLN A 48 -10.85 -18.31 7.05
C GLN A 48 -10.29 -19.56 7.72
N ASP A 49 -9.97 -20.61 6.95
CA ASP A 49 -9.25 -21.78 7.46
C ASP A 49 -7.87 -21.41 7.98
N ARG A 50 -7.11 -20.63 7.22
CA ARG A 50 -5.79 -20.18 7.66
C ARG A 50 -5.84 -19.37 8.95
N ILE A 51 -6.83 -18.50 9.09
CA ILE A 51 -7.07 -17.71 10.30
C ILE A 51 -7.42 -18.62 11.47
N ARG A 52 -8.33 -19.59 11.26
CA ARG A 52 -8.70 -20.58 12.30
C ARG A 52 -7.49 -21.36 12.78
N GLU A 53 -6.60 -21.77 11.88
CA GLU A 53 -5.34 -22.43 12.25
C GLU A 53 -4.45 -21.53 13.11
N LEU A 54 -4.25 -20.27 12.70
CA LEU A 54 -3.42 -19.31 13.44
C LEU A 54 -3.99 -19.04 14.84
N VAL A 55 -5.31 -18.90 14.98
CA VAL A 55 -5.98 -18.72 16.27
C VAL A 55 -5.80 -19.95 17.17
N LYS A 56 -6.00 -21.16 16.65
CA LYS A 56 -5.75 -22.40 17.40
C LYS A 56 -4.30 -22.51 17.88
N LEU A 57 -3.34 -22.16 17.03
CA LEU A 57 -1.94 -22.13 17.42
C LEU A 57 -1.69 -21.12 18.55
N LEU A 58 -2.34 -19.95 18.51
CA LEU A 58 -2.20 -18.91 19.52
C LEU A 58 -2.60 -19.41 20.91
N GLU A 59 -3.68 -20.19 20.99
CA GLU A 59 -4.16 -20.76 22.26
C GLU A 59 -3.13 -21.65 22.94
N SER A 60 -2.30 -22.36 22.17
CA SER A 60 -1.25 -23.24 22.68
C SER A 60 0.04 -22.53 23.13
N ARG A 61 0.14 -21.20 22.94
CA ARG A 61 1.38 -20.42 23.08
C ARG A 61 1.30 -19.30 24.13
N ARG A 62 0.26 -19.32 24.98
CA ARG A 62 0.00 -18.26 25.96
C ARG A 62 1.10 -18.07 27.01
N ASP A 63 1.94 -19.08 27.22
CA ASP A 63 2.98 -19.07 28.26
C ASP A 63 4.26 -18.33 27.85
N ASN A 64 4.39 -17.94 26.58
CA ASN A 64 5.55 -17.21 26.07
C ASN A 64 5.12 -15.83 25.50
N PRO A 65 5.35 -14.73 26.23
CA PRO A 65 4.98 -13.38 25.81
C PRO A 65 5.53 -12.95 24.44
N ASP A 66 6.74 -13.38 24.09
CA ASP A 66 7.37 -13.00 22.82
C ASP A 66 6.71 -13.70 21.63
N GLN A 67 6.44 -15.01 21.78
CA GLN A 67 5.71 -15.78 20.77
C GLN A 67 4.28 -15.29 20.63
N LEU A 68 3.63 -15.01 21.76
CA LEU A 68 2.28 -14.45 21.80
C LEU A 68 2.22 -13.13 21.05
N TYR A 69 3.17 -12.21 21.30
CA TYR A 69 3.27 -10.93 20.58
C TYR A 69 3.44 -11.11 19.07
N GLY A 70 4.35 -11.99 18.66
CA GLY A 70 4.62 -12.28 17.25
C GLY A 70 3.41 -12.87 16.53
N MET A 71 2.71 -13.81 17.16
CA MET A 71 1.53 -14.45 16.57
C MET A 71 0.33 -13.52 16.48
N GLN A 72 0.11 -12.69 17.49
CA GLN A 72 -0.91 -11.62 17.43
C GLN A 72 -0.59 -10.60 16.34
N SER A 73 0.70 -10.26 16.15
CA SER A 73 1.12 -9.39 15.04
C SER A 73 0.81 -10.02 13.69
N LEU A 74 1.10 -11.32 13.52
CA LEU A 74 0.79 -12.05 12.30
C LEU A 74 -0.73 -12.12 12.04
N LEU A 75 -1.54 -12.34 13.08
CA LEU A 75 -2.99 -12.30 12.96
C LEU A 75 -3.46 -10.90 12.55
N ALA A 76 -2.98 -9.84 13.21
CA ALA A 76 -3.32 -8.47 12.86
C ALA A 76 -2.99 -8.16 11.38
N ASP A 77 -1.78 -8.50 10.94
CA ASP A 77 -1.33 -8.27 9.56
C ASP A 77 -2.16 -9.11 8.57
N THR A 78 -2.59 -10.32 8.96
CA THR A 78 -3.50 -11.15 8.16
C THR A 78 -4.87 -10.49 8.02
N TYR A 79 -5.44 -9.97 9.11
CA TYR A 79 -6.76 -9.30 9.14
C TYR A 79 -6.79 -7.92 8.46
N ALA A 80 -5.64 -7.23 8.38
CA ALA A 80 -5.55 -5.80 8.04
C ALA A 80 -6.22 -5.43 6.71
N ALA A 81 -6.20 -6.33 5.73
CA ALA A 81 -6.78 -6.06 4.41
C ALA A 81 -8.31 -6.22 4.35
N TYR A 82 -8.98 -6.78 5.36
CA TYR A 82 -10.40 -7.12 5.25
C TYR A 82 -11.26 -6.93 6.51
N GLN A 83 -10.70 -6.86 7.73
CA GLN A 83 -11.50 -6.74 8.94
C GLN A 83 -10.84 -5.87 10.02
N PHE A 84 -11.23 -4.60 10.02
CA PHE A 84 -10.72 -3.57 10.93
C PHE A 84 -10.79 -3.98 12.41
N ASP A 85 -11.95 -4.43 12.88
CA ASP A 85 -12.15 -4.77 14.29
C ASP A 85 -11.23 -5.89 14.77
N SER A 86 -11.02 -6.91 13.92
CA SER A 86 -10.12 -8.03 14.24
C SER A 86 -8.65 -7.60 14.24
N THR A 87 -8.23 -6.79 13.27
CA THR A 87 -6.88 -6.20 13.29
C THR A 87 -6.67 -5.39 14.56
N LEU A 88 -7.61 -4.50 14.89
CA LEU A 88 -7.53 -3.63 16.05
C LEU A 88 -7.54 -4.45 17.36
N HIS A 89 -8.32 -5.53 17.43
CA HIS A 89 -8.33 -6.44 18.58
C HIS A 89 -6.93 -6.99 18.90
N TYR A 90 -6.26 -7.58 17.91
CA TYR A 90 -4.93 -8.16 18.12
C TYR A 90 -3.85 -7.11 18.38
N LEU A 91 -3.94 -5.94 17.73
CA LEU A 91 -3.03 -4.83 18.00
C LEU A 91 -3.22 -4.28 19.42
N ARG A 92 -4.45 -4.11 19.91
CA ARG A 92 -4.71 -3.66 21.28
C ARG A 92 -4.21 -4.68 22.31
N ALA A 93 -4.39 -5.97 22.05
CA ALA A 93 -3.85 -7.01 22.91
C ALA A 93 -2.31 -7.00 22.91
N ASN A 94 -1.66 -6.71 21.78
CA ASN A 94 -0.20 -6.53 21.71
C ASN A 94 0.28 -5.29 22.46
N LEU A 95 -0.49 -4.21 22.40
CA LEU A 95 -0.18 -2.98 23.13
C LEU A 95 -0.26 -3.21 24.65
N ASP A 96 -1.31 -3.87 25.13
CA ASP A 96 -1.44 -4.24 26.55
C ASP A 96 -0.27 -5.12 27.01
N LEU A 97 0.08 -6.13 26.22
CA LEU A 97 1.23 -7.00 26.49
C LEU A 97 2.54 -6.21 26.59
N ALA A 98 2.81 -5.33 25.62
CA ALA A 98 4.02 -4.51 25.57
C ALA A 98 4.10 -3.49 26.72
N LEU A 99 2.95 -2.93 27.13
CA LEU A 99 2.85 -2.02 28.28
C LEU A 99 3.16 -2.74 29.59
N ARG A 100 2.59 -3.93 29.80
CA ARG A 100 2.84 -4.75 31.00
C ARG A 100 4.29 -5.19 31.09
N SER A 101 4.91 -5.55 29.97
CA SER A 101 6.32 -5.94 29.90
C SER A 101 7.29 -4.76 29.83
N ARG A 102 6.79 -3.51 29.84
CA ARG A 102 7.58 -2.26 29.74
C ARG A 102 8.58 -2.27 28.58
N HIS A 103 8.13 -2.69 27.40
CA HIS A 103 8.99 -2.84 26.23
C HIS A 103 8.74 -1.68 25.23
N PRO A 104 9.47 -0.55 25.32
CA PRO A 104 9.19 0.68 24.56
C PRO A 104 9.16 0.47 23.04
N GLY A 105 10.09 -0.34 22.51
CA GLY A 105 10.10 -0.67 21.08
C GLY A 105 8.79 -1.30 20.58
N ARG A 106 8.22 -2.25 21.32
CA ARG A 106 6.95 -2.91 20.97
C ARG A 106 5.74 -2.00 21.20
N ILE A 107 5.80 -1.14 22.22
CA ILE A 107 4.78 -0.12 22.46
C ILE A 107 4.70 0.80 21.24
N ASN A 108 5.84 1.36 20.82
CA ASN A 108 5.93 2.26 19.69
C ASN A 108 5.58 1.56 18.36
N GLU A 109 6.09 0.34 18.12
CA GLU A 109 5.72 -0.46 16.96
C GLU A 109 4.19 -0.63 16.85
N THR A 110 3.56 -1.03 17.95
CA THR A 110 2.12 -1.30 17.98
C THR A 110 1.32 -0.01 17.80
N ARG A 111 1.73 1.08 18.44
CA ARG A 111 1.09 2.41 18.27
C ARG A 111 1.19 2.89 16.83
N ILE A 112 2.33 2.72 16.17
CA ILE A 112 2.51 3.07 14.75
C ILE A 112 1.55 2.24 13.88
N LYS A 113 1.45 0.92 14.10
CA LYS A 113 0.50 0.07 13.38
C LYS A 113 -0.96 0.48 13.60
N ILE A 114 -1.35 0.84 14.83
CA ILE A 114 -2.71 1.29 15.13
C ILE A 114 -2.99 2.64 14.46
N ALA A 115 -2.04 3.58 14.49
CA ALA A 115 -2.18 4.87 13.82
C ALA A 115 -2.36 4.72 12.30
N ASP A 116 -1.64 3.78 11.69
CA ASP A 116 -1.76 3.45 10.27
C ASP A 116 -3.15 2.86 9.92
N LEU A 117 -3.63 1.94 10.77
CA LEU A 117 -4.96 1.34 10.64
C LEU A 117 -6.06 2.41 10.77
N TYR A 118 -5.98 3.27 11.79
CA TYR A 118 -6.92 4.37 12.00
C TYR A 118 -6.92 5.36 10.84
N THR A 119 -5.75 5.72 10.32
CA THR A 119 -5.63 6.60 9.15
C THR A 119 -6.35 6.01 7.94
N SER A 120 -6.13 4.72 7.68
CA SER A 120 -6.71 4.05 6.51
C SER A 120 -8.22 3.84 6.64
N ALA A 121 -8.76 3.81 7.86
CA ALA A 121 -10.18 3.65 8.16
C ALA A 121 -10.92 4.98 8.46
N GLY A 122 -10.23 6.13 8.37
CA GLY A 122 -10.84 7.46 8.57
C GLY A 122 -10.97 7.91 10.04
N TYR A 123 -10.39 7.19 11.00
CA TYR A 123 -10.34 7.55 12.42
C TYR A 123 -9.23 8.58 12.68
N TYR A 124 -9.34 9.74 12.04
CA TYR A 124 -8.25 10.71 11.97
C TYR A 124 -7.92 11.38 13.30
N LEU A 125 -8.92 11.57 14.17
CA LEU A 125 -8.70 12.15 15.50
C LEU A 125 -7.85 11.20 16.37
N GLU A 126 -8.18 9.92 16.36
CA GLU A 126 -7.48 8.87 17.09
C GLU A 126 -6.10 8.60 16.50
N ALA A 127 -5.96 8.65 15.17
CA ALA A 127 -4.67 8.57 14.50
C ALA A 127 -3.76 9.74 14.90
N ALA A 128 -4.29 10.97 14.89
CA ALA A 128 -3.54 12.16 15.30
C ALA A 128 -3.08 12.08 16.76
N ASP A 129 -3.96 11.68 17.68
CA ASP A 129 -3.62 11.53 19.10
C ASP A 129 -2.45 10.55 19.30
N LEU A 130 -2.48 9.39 18.62
CA LEU A 130 -1.37 8.43 18.67
C LEU A 130 -0.07 9.04 18.15
N LEU A 131 -0.13 9.65 16.96
CA LEU A 131 1.04 10.17 16.25
C LEU A 131 1.64 11.40 16.93
N ASP A 132 0.83 12.25 17.57
CA ASP A 132 1.25 13.52 18.17
C ASP A 132 1.63 13.40 19.64
N ARG A 133 0.98 12.50 20.38
CA ARG A 133 1.02 12.53 21.85
C ARG A 133 1.48 11.22 22.48
N GLN A 134 1.36 10.09 21.78
CA GLN A 134 1.63 8.78 22.36
C GLN A 134 2.89 8.10 21.82
N ILE A 135 3.41 8.51 20.68
CA ILE A 135 4.66 7.97 20.13
C ILE A 135 5.80 8.91 20.49
N ASP A 136 6.73 8.46 21.32
CA ASP A 136 7.96 9.20 21.60
C ASP A 136 8.94 8.95 20.46
N THR A 137 9.07 9.93 19.57
CA THR A 137 9.96 9.85 18.42
C THR A 137 11.45 9.81 18.80
N THR A 138 11.81 10.24 20.01
CA THR A 138 13.21 10.23 20.48
C THR A 138 13.69 8.81 20.82
N GLU A 139 12.76 7.89 21.08
CA GLU A 139 13.05 6.47 21.33
C GLU A 139 13.01 5.62 20.05
N LEU A 140 12.61 6.18 18.91
CA LEU A 140 12.53 5.45 17.65
C LEU A 140 13.90 5.35 17.00
N THR A 141 14.35 4.12 16.75
CA THR A 141 15.61 3.84 16.05
C THR A 141 15.40 2.81 14.94
N GLY A 142 16.27 2.87 13.93
CA GLY A 142 16.29 1.92 12.82
C GLY A 142 14.91 1.79 12.13
N PRO A 143 14.43 0.55 11.87
CA PRO A 143 13.20 0.32 11.12
C PRO A 143 11.94 1.01 11.67
N LEU A 144 11.86 1.23 12.99
CA LEU A 144 10.69 1.87 13.60
C LEU A 144 10.59 3.36 13.25
N LEU A 145 11.71 4.06 13.16
CA LEU A 145 11.74 5.47 12.76
C LEU A 145 11.29 5.62 11.30
N GLY A 146 11.82 4.77 10.41
CA GLY A 146 11.38 4.72 9.02
C GLY A 146 9.89 4.42 8.87
N ARG A 147 9.35 3.48 9.66
CA ARG A 147 7.92 3.15 9.63
C ARG A 147 7.06 4.30 10.17
N TYR A 148 7.53 5.02 11.19
CA TYR A 148 6.87 6.23 11.68
C TYR A 148 6.80 7.30 10.59
N TYR A 149 7.90 7.59 9.89
CA TYR A 149 7.89 8.57 8.79
C TYR A 149 6.88 8.23 7.69
N VAL A 150 6.83 6.96 7.27
CA VAL A 150 5.86 6.51 6.26
C VAL A 150 4.42 6.65 6.76
N THR A 151 4.15 6.23 8.01
CA THR A 151 2.80 6.30 8.61
C THR A 151 2.35 7.75 8.75
N ARG A 152 3.25 8.64 9.18
CA ARG A 152 2.99 10.06 9.34
C ARG A 152 2.78 10.75 7.99
N LEU A 153 3.55 10.38 6.97
CA LEU A 153 3.33 10.83 5.59
C LEU A 153 1.94 10.41 5.08
N ARG A 154 1.54 9.15 5.31
CA ARG A 154 0.20 8.66 4.95
C ARG A 154 -0.91 9.45 5.65
N PHE A 155 -0.78 9.71 6.94
CA PHE A 155 -1.72 10.56 7.68
C PHE A 155 -1.81 11.97 7.08
N CYS A 156 -0.68 12.59 6.76
CA CYS A 156 -0.68 13.91 6.12
C CYS A 156 -1.31 13.89 4.73
N ASN A 157 -1.11 12.83 3.93
CA ASN A 157 -1.79 12.67 2.64
C ASN A 157 -3.30 12.62 2.82
N ALA A 158 -3.79 11.78 3.73
CA ALA A 158 -5.22 11.66 4.02
C ALA A 158 -5.81 12.98 4.54
N ALA A 159 -5.08 13.69 5.40
CA ALA A 159 -5.50 14.99 5.91
C ALA A 159 -5.61 16.05 4.81
N VAL A 160 -4.68 16.08 3.85
CA VAL A 160 -4.76 17.00 2.70
C VAL A 160 -5.94 16.65 1.78
N GLU A 161 -6.20 15.37 1.58
CA GLU A 161 -7.26 14.89 0.67
C GLU A 161 -8.67 15.08 1.25
N TYR A 162 -8.85 14.76 2.55
CA TYR A 162 -10.17 14.56 3.14
C TYR A 162 -10.59 15.61 4.16
N PHE A 163 -9.68 16.42 4.70
CA PHE A 163 -10.07 17.42 5.70
C PHE A 163 -10.70 18.64 5.04
N THR A 164 -11.72 19.19 5.68
CA THR A 164 -12.45 20.36 5.18
C THR A 164 -11.96 21.68 5.81
N ASN A 165 -11.21 21.63 6.91
CA ASN A 165 -10.66 22.81 7.56
C ASN A 165 -9.37 23.28 6.82
N PRO A 166 -9.37 24.48 6.21
CA PRO A 166 -8.23 24.96 5.42
C PRO A 166 -6.92 25.10 6.20
N ASP A 167 -6.99 25.43 7.50
CA ASP A 167 -5.79 25.59 8.32
C ASP A 167 -5.16 24.24 8.62
N LEU A 168 -5.98 23.22 8.90
CA LEU A 168 -5.49 21.85 9.08
C LEU A 168 -4.92 21.29 7.78
N VAL A 169 -5.54 21.56 6.62
CA VAL A 169 -5.02 21.17 5.30
C VAL A 169 -3.67 21.85 5.02
N ARG A 170 -3.53 23.13 5.36
CA ARG A 170 -2.27 23.88 5.20
C ARG A 170 -1.17 23.29 6.07
N GLN A 171 -1.46 22.99 7.34
CA GLN A 171 -0.52 22.35 8.25
C GLN A 171 -0.12 20.96 7.75
N ALA A 172 -1.10 20.13 7.38
CA ALA A 172 -0.87 18.80 6.83
C ALA A 172 -0.04 18.84 5.54
N SER A 173 -0.25 19.84 4.67
CA SER A 173 0.54 20.03 3.45
C SER A 173 2.02 20.30 3.74
N ALA A 174 2.31 21.13 4.76
CA ALA A 174 3.67 21.40 5.19
C ALA A 174 4.32 20.15 5.79
N SER A 175 3.61 19.44 6.68
CA SER A 175 4.07 18.19 7.26
C SER A 175 4.28 17.09 6.22
N ARG A 176 3.38 16.96 5.24
CA ARG A 176 3.49 16.01 4.12
C ARG A 176 4.82 16.17 3.39
N ARG A 177 5.18 17.41 3.03
CA ARG A 177 6.46 17.68 2.35
C ARG A 177 7.65 17.29 3.21
N TYR A 178 7.63 17.67 4.49
CA TYR A 178 8.70 17.31 5.43
C TYR A 178 8.86 15.78 5.54
N TYR A 179 7.77 15.04 5.78
CA TYR A 179 7.85 13.59 5.95
C TYR A 179 8.17 12.85 4.65
N MET A 180 7.76 13.37 3.48
CA MET A 180 8.23 12.87 2.19
C MET A 180 9.76 12.96 2.08
N ASP A 181 10.34 14.11 2.42
CA ASP A 181 11.79 14.27 2.40
C ASP A 181 12.50 13.39 3.45
N GLN A 182 11.89 13.18 4.63
CA GLN A 182 12.41 12.22 5.62
C GLN A 182 12.40 10.78 5.11
N VAL A 183 11.32 10.34 4.47
CA VAL A 183 11.23 8.99 3.88
C VAL A 183 12.32 8.81 2.82
N LEU A 184 12.48 9.77 1.90
CA LEU A 184 13.49 9.68 0.84
C LEU A 184 14.92 9.81 1.34
N ALA A 185 15.15 10.50 2.47
CA ALA A 185 16.47 10.56 3.10
C ALA A 185 16.79 9.30 3.92
N PHE A 186 15.77 8.63 4.47
CA PHE A 186 15.93 7.50 5.37
C PHE A 186 16.15 6.17 4.62
N TYR A 187 15.39 5.92 3.56
CA TYR A 187 15.45 4.65 2.83
C TYR A 187 16.49 4.69 1.69
N PRO A 188 17.24 3.60 1.46
CA PRO A 188 18.16 3.49 0.33
C PRO A 188 17.46 3.71 -1.01
N SER A 189 18.13 4.36 -1.96
CA SER A 189 17.55 4.75 -3.25
C SER A 189 17.13 3.58 -4.14
N ASP A 190 17.71 2.40 -3.90
CA ASP A 190 17.41 1.14 -4.59
C ASP A 190 16.31 0.33 -3.89
N SER A 191 15.81 0.76 -2.73
CA SER A 191 14.72 0.07 -2.03
C SER A 191 13.35 0.39 -2.63
N ASP A 192 12.45 -0.59 -2.65
CA ASP A 192 11.08 -0.43 -3.13
C ASP A 192 10.33 0.71 -2.43
N ILE A 193 10.56 0.88 -1.12
CA ILE A 193 9.92 1.94 -0.32
C ILE A 193 10.35 3.31 -0.83
N TYR A 194 11.64 3.52 -1.07
CA TYR A 194 12.15 4.76 -1.64
C TYR A 194 11.55 4.99 -3.03
N GLN A 195 11.63 4.00 -3.91
CA GLN A 195 11.20 4.15 -5.30
C GLN A 195 9.70 4.46 -5.41
N ARG A 196 8.86 3.79 -4.62
CA ARG A 196 7.42 4.05 -4.56
C ARG A 196 7.12 5.49 -4.13
N HIS A 197 7.76 5.97 -3.06
CA HIS A 197 7.52 7.33 -2.59
C HIS A 197 8.15 8.40 -3.48
N LEU A 198 9.22 8.08 -4.20
CA LEU A 198 9.76 8.95 -5.24
C LEU A 198 8.76 9.09 -6.40
N VAL A 199 8.13 8.00 -6.83
CA VAL A 199 7.02 8.05 -7.81
C VAL A 199 5.89 8.94 -7.30
N ASP A 200 5.43 8.76 -6.05
CA ASP A 200 4.38 9.62 -5.47
C ASP A 200 4.76 11.11 -5.52
N LYS A 201 6.02 11.44 -5.21
CA LYS A 201 6.56 12.81 -5.26
C LYS A 201 6.57 13.37 -6.68
N LEU A 202 7.00 12.58 -7.67
CA LEU A 202 7.04 12.96 -9.08
C LEU A 202 5.63 13.13 -9.65
N MET A 203 4.70 12.24 -9.31
CA MET A 203 3.28 12.33 -9.67
C MET A 203 2.67 13.63 -9.15
N GLY A 204 2.92 13.98 -7.88
CA GLY A 204 2.47 15.26 -7.31
C GLY A 204 3.09 16.49 -7.98
N ALA A 205 4.31 16.37 -8.52
CA ALA A 205 5.00 17.40 -9.30
C ALA A 205 4.62 17.40 -10.79
N LYS A 206 3.73 16.50 -11.23
CA LYS A 206 3.35 16.29 -12.64
C LYS A 206 4.50 15.87 -13.56
N GLN A 207 5.54 15.27 -12.98
CA GLN A 207 6.71 14.71 -13.68
C GLN A 207 6.40 13.27 -14.08
N TYR A 208 5.41 13.11 -14.96
CA TYR A 208 4.83 11.79 -15.28
C TYR A 208 5.77 10.90 -16.08
N LEU A 209 6.63 11.49 -16.93
CA LEU A 209 7.62 10.73 -17.71
C LEU A 209 8.65 10.08 -16.78
N GLU A 210 9.26 10.86 -15.87
CA GLU A 210 10.24 10.32 -14.92
C GLU A 210 9.59 9.32 -13.95
N ALA A 211 8.34 9.57 -13.52
CA ALA A 211 7.58 8.62 -12.71
C ALA A 211 7.34 7.29 -13.45
N GLY A 212 7.01 7.36 -14.74
CA GLY A 212 6.78 6.20 -15.60
C GLY A 212 8.00 5.30 -15.72
N GLU A 213 9.19 5.88 -15.94
CA GLU A 213 10.44 5.11 -16.03
C GLU A 213 10.77 4.33 -14.76
N ILE A 214 10.46 4.88 -13.59
CA ILE A 214 10.65 4.18 -12.30
C ILE A 214 9.65 3.04 -12.17
N ILE A 215 8.37 3.29 -12.49
CA ILE A 215 7.31 2.28 -12.43
C ILE A 215 7.59 1.12 -13.38
N ASP A 216 8.11 1.37 -14.58
CA ASP A 216 8.45 0.32 -15.54
C ASP A 216 9.52 -0.61 -15.00
N ARG A 217 10.58 -0.06 -14.38
CA ARG A 217 11.62 -0.87 -13.71
C ARG A 217 11.06 -1.68 -12.53
N LEU A 218 10.17 -1.08 -11.75
CA LEU A 218 9.52 -1.76 -10.62
C LEU A 218 8.65 -2.94 -11.10
N LEU A 219 7.92 -2.77 -12.21
CA LEU A 219 7.10 -3.82 -12.81
C LEU A 219 7.94 -4.99 -13.36
N GLU A 220 9.12 -4.73 -13.91
CA GLU A 220 10.02 -5.77 -14.43
C GLU A 220 10.55 -6.71 -13.34
N HIS A 221 10.71 -6.19 -12.11
CA HIS A 221 11.26 -6.95 -10.99
C HIS A 221 10.20 -7.67 -10.15
N GLU A 222 8.92 -7.32 -10.32
CA GLU A 222 7.82 -7.89 -9.57
C GLU A 222 7.15 -9.06 -10.28
N GLN A 223 6.74 -10.07 -9.50
CA GLN A 223 5.94 -11.17 -10.04
C GLN A 223 4.55 -10.66 -10.41
N PRO A 224 3.98 -10.99 -11.59
CA PRO A 224 2.65 -10.50 -11.99
C PRO A 224 1.51 -10.81 -11.02
N SER A 225 1.64 -11.89 -10.24
CA SER A 225 0.67 -12.28 -9.20
C SER A 225 0.88 -11.59 -7.84
N SER A 226 1.91 -10.73 -7.70
CA SER A 226 2.21 -10.05 -6.45
C SER A 226 1.28 -8.86 -6.23
N HIS A 227 1.00 -8.55 -4.96
CA HIS A 227 0.23 -7.37 -4.61
C HIS A 227 0.94 -6.07 -5.03
N ALA A 228 2.27 -6.05 -4.97
CA ALA A 228 3.07 -4.90 -5.38
C ALA A 228 2.96 -4.65 -6.89
N TYR A 229 3.01 -5.71 -7.71
CA TYR A 229 2.81 -5.62 -9.16
C TYR A 229 1.46 -4.97 -9.49
N ALA A 230 0.38 -5.44 -8.86
CA ALA A 230 -0.95 -4.87 -9.07
C ALA A 230 -0.99 -3.36 -8.73
N GLY A 231 -0.35 -2.96 -7.64
CA GLY A 231 -0.20 -1.55 -7.27
C GLY A 231 0.57 -0.73 -8.31
N TYR A 232 1.70 -1.23 -8.79
CA TYR A 232 2.52 -0.55 -9.80
C TYR A 232 1.82 -0.47 -11.16
N ALA A 233 1.10 -1.52 -11.57
CA ALA A 233 0.35 -1.56 -12.82
C ALA A 233 -0.80 -0.54 -12.79
N TYR A 234 -1.48 -0.39 -11.66
CA TYR A 234 -2.47 0.66 -11.46
C TYR A 234 -1.85 2.06 -11.59
N THR A 235 -0.72 2.32 -10.92
CA THR A 235 0.00 3.60 -11.03
C THR A 235 0.46 3.87 -12.46
N LYS A 236 0.94 2.85 -13.19
CA LYS A 236 1.29 2.96 -14.61
C LYS A 236 0.10 3.40 -15.45
N ALA A 237 -1.06 2.78 -15.26
CA ALA A 237 -2.28 3.15 -15.98
C ALA A 237 -2.68 4.62 -15.75
N LEU A 238 -2.53 5.12 -14.52
CA LEU A 238 -2.74 6.55 -14.22
C LEU A 238 -1.75 7.44 -14.96
N ILE A 239 -0.46 7.08 -14.97
CA ILE A 239 0.60 7.82 -15.68
C ILE A 239 0.29 7.91 -17.17
N GLU A 240 -0.03 6.79 -17.81
CA GLU A 240 -0.38 6.76 -19.25
C GLU A 240 -1.62 7.61 -19.55
N GLY A 241 -2.61 7.60 -18.65
CA GLY A 241 -3.77 8.49 -18.73
C GLY A 241 -3.40 9.98 -18.68
N PHE A 242 -2.48 10.37 -17.79
CA PHE A 242 -2.00 11.76 -17.72
C PHE A 242 -1.13 12.18 -18.92
N LEU A 243 -0.44 11.23 -19.55
CA LEU A 243 0.35 11.46 -20.77
C LEU A 243 -0.53 11.48 -22.04
N GLY A 244 -1.79 11.06 -21.95
CA GLY A 244 -2.72 11.02 -23.07
C GLY A 244 -2.51 9.82 -24.00
N HIS A 245 -1.98 8.71 -23.47
CA HIS A 245 -1.79 7.46 -24.21
C HIS A 245 -2.95 6.45 -24.03
N ALA A 246 -3.99 6.83 -23.26
CA ALA A 246 -5.15 6.01 -22.96
C ALA A 246 -6.16 5.92 -24.11
#